data_AF-A0A529THB9-F1
#
_entry.id   AF-A0A529THB9-F1
#
_cell.length_a   1.000
_cell.length_b   1.000
_cell.length_c   1.000
_cell.angle_alpha   90.00
_cell.angle_beta   90.00
_cell.angle_gamma   90.00
#
_symmetry.space_group_name_H-M   'P 1'
#
loop_
_entity.id
_entity.type
_entity.pdbx_description
1 polymer ?
#
loop_
_entity_poly.entity_id
_entity_poly.type
_entity_poly.pdbx_seq_one_letter_code
_entity_poly.pdbx_strand_id
1 'polypeptide(L)'
;EIVGGEQTFPEAIEVAKELYASIGMKPVVVRKEIEAFVGDRLLEAAWREALWLVKDGICTVEELDDIMRYSFGLRWAQMGMFQVYRVAGGEAGMRHFMAQFGPCLKWPWTKLMDVPEFNDELVDLIATQSDEQAHGLSIRELEKIRDDNLVAIMDALSKQNKGKGWGAGALHKDYTRQLAKLAAKKASAKVTAKAEAAKPAKKAAKPAKAVKVEKPKKKSGKKKG
;
A
#
# COMPACT_ATOMS: atom_id res chain seq x y z
N GLU A 1 6.34 6.37 -1.98
CA GLU A 1 7.76 6.34 -1.56
C GLU A 1 7.92 7.15 -0.28
N ILE A 2 8.98 6.92 0.51
CA ILE A 2 9.35 7.77 1.65
C ILE A 2 10.61 8.51 1.25
N VAL A 3 10.57 9.84 1.24
CA VAL A 3 11.67 10.70 0.81
C VAL A 3 11.89 11.74 1.91
N GLY A 4 12.98 11.58 2.66
CA GLY A 4 13.41 12.60 3.62
C GLY A 4 14.21 13.67 2.89
N GLY A 5 13.84 14.94 3.09
CA GLY A 5 14.66 16.07 2.64
C GLY A 5 15.74 16.44 3.64
N GLU A 6 16.52 17.48 3.35
CA GLU A 6 17.70 17.88 4.15
C GLU A 6 17.45 18.04 5.66
N GLN A 7 16.25 18.49 6.04
CA GLN A 7 15.87 18.74 7.43
C GLN A 7 15.16 17.55 8.10
N THR A 8 15.01 16.43 7.40
CA THR A 8 14.30 15.25 7.92
C THR A 8 15.24 14.40 8.77
N PHE A 9 14.91 14.24 10.05
CA PHE A 9 15.66 13.35 10.94
C PHE A 9 15.53 11.87 10.49
N PRO A 10 16.62 11.08 10.54
CA PRO A 10 16.57 9.64 10.20
C PRO A 10 15.51 8.86 10.99
N GLU A 11 15.26 9.24 12.25
CA GLU A 11 14.26 8.62 13.12
C GLU A 11 12.84 8.83 12.58
N ALA A 12 12.56 9.97 11.95
CA ALA A 12 11.26 10.23 11.35
C ALA A 12 10.98 9.30 10.15
N ILE A 13 12.02 8.95 9.39
CA ILE A 13 11.93 7.99 8.29
C ILE A 13 11.59 6.60 8.83
N GLU A 14 12.21 6.19 9.94
CA GLU A 14 11.92 4.90 10.57
C GLU A 14 10.49 4.84 11.13
N VAL A 15 10.02 5.90 11.80
CA VAL A 15 8.62 6.01 12.24
C VAL A 15 7.66 5.90 11.06
N ALA A 16 7.93 6.61 9.95
CA ALA A 16 7.09 6.53 8.76
C ALA A 16 7.06 5.12 8.15
N LYS A 17 8.21 4.43 8.08
CA LYS A 17 8.27 3.04 7.59
C LYS A 17 7.41 2.12 8.44
N GLU A 18 7.52 2.19 9.76
CA GLU A 18 6.73 1.36 10.68
C GLU A 18 5.24 1.65 10.55
N LEU A 19 4.86 2.94 10.51
CA LEU A 19 3.48 3.37 10.39
C LEU A 19 2.85 2.85 9.08
N TYR A 20 3.48 3.09 7.93
CA TYR A 20 2.93 2.65 6.64
C TYR A 20 2.90 1.12 6.53
N ALA A 21 3.92 0.43 7.03
CA ALA A 21 3.91 -1.04 7.06
C ALA A 21 2.77 -1.59 7.94
N SER A 22 2.43 -0.92 9.04
CA SER A 22 1.37 -1.36 9.96
C SER A 22 -0.03 -1.40 9.33
N ILE A 23 -0.25 -0.60 8.29
CA ILE A 23 -1.51 -0.53 7.52
C ILE A 23 -1.44 -1.29 6.18
N GLY A 24 -0.43 -2.16 6.00
CA GLY A 24 -0.34 -3.06 4.85
C GLY A 24 0.36 -2.49 3.62
N MET A 25 0.98 -1.31 3.72
CA MET A 25 1.78 -0.74 2.63
C MET A 25 3.19 -1.32 2.61
N LYS A 26 3.86 -1.23 1.45
CA LYS A 26 5.30 -1.49 1.32
C LYS A 26 6.06 -0.16 1.27
N PRO A 27 6.54 0.36 2.41
CA PRO A 27 7.36 1.57 2.39
C PRO A 27 8.67 1.31 1.64
N VAL A 28 9.02 2.22 0.76
CA VAL A 28 10.29 2.22 0.01
C VAL A 28 10.95 3.57 0.27
N VAL A 29 12.12 3.55 0.91
CA VAL A 29 12.89 4.76 1.20
C VAL A 29 13.74 5.12 0.00
N VAL A 30 13.53 6.33 -0.53
CA VAL A 30 14.41 6.92 -1.54
C VAL A 30 15.61 7.52 -0.82
N ARG A 31 16.80 7.05 -1.18
CA ARG A 31 18.04 7.36 -0.42
C ARG A 31 18.50 8.80 -0.56
N LYS A 32 18.14 9.45 -1.66
CA LYS A 32 18.50 10.83 -1.97
C LYS A 32 17.28 11.49 -2.56
N GLU A 33 16.87 12.62 -2.00
CA GLU A 33 15.77 13.38 -2.55
C GLU A 33 16.07 13.83 -3.99
N ILE A 34 15.02 13.83 -4.80
CA ILE A 34 15.04 14.23 -6.19
C ILE A 34 13.64 14.71 -6.55
N GLU A 35 13.55 15.69 -7.44
CA GLU A 35 12.28 16.14 -8.01
C GLU A 35 11.53 14.97 -8.67
N ALA A 36 10.23 14.91 -8.40
CA ALA A 36 9.31 13.87 -8.87
C ALA A 36 9.67 12.44 -8.41
N PHE A 37 10.44 12.28 -7.33
CA PHE A 37 10.77 10.99 -6.73
C PHE A 37 11.35 9.97 -7.74
N VAL A 38 11.20 8.65 -7.54
CA VAL A 38 11.69 7.65 -8.52
C VAL A 38 10.56 7.16 -9.41
N GLY A 39 9.38 6.92 -8.83
CA GLY A 39 8.20 6.46 -9.55
C GLY A 39 7.79 7.40 -10.69
N ASP A 40 7.52 8.66 -10.38
CA ASP A 40 6.99 9.61 -11.38
C ASP A 40 8.00 9.87 -12.50
N ARG A 41 9.30 9.83 -12.22
CA ARG A 41 10.34 9.96 -13.26
C ARG A 41 10.32 8.82 -14.28
N LEU A 42 10.06 7.59 -13.83
CA LEU A 42 9.93 6.44 -14.72
C LEU A 42 8.62 6.53 -15.52
N LEU A 43 7.53 6.96 -14.88
CA LEU A 43 6.25 7.19 -15.53
C LEU A 43 6.35 8.29 -16.60
N GLU A 44 6.98 9.42 -16.27
CA GLU A 44 7.20 10.52 -17.19
C GLU A 44 8.07 10.11 -18.39
N ALA A 45 9.16 9.37 -18.16
CA ALA A 45 10.02 8.90 -19.24
C ALA A 45 9.26 8.00 -20.23
N ALA A 46 8.43 7.09 -19.72
CA ALA A 46 7.57 6.24 -20.55
C ALA A 46 6.48 7.06 -21.26
N TRP A 47 5.86 8.01 -20.56
CA TRP A 47 4.79 8.85 -21.10
C TRP A 47 5.29 9.77 -22.23
N ARG A 48 6.45 10.41 -22.07
CA ARG A 48 7.06 11.25 -23.11
C ARG A 48 7.37 10.45 -24.38
N GLU A 49 7.84 9.22 -24.23
CA GLU A 49 8.05 8.32 -25.37
C GLU A 49 6.72 7.93 -26.03
N ALA A 50 5.69 7.61 -25.24
CA ALA A 50 4.38 7.27 -25.75
C ALA A 50 3.75 8.42 -26.55
N LEU A 51 3.85 9.67 -26.07
CA LEU A 51 3.39 10.84 -26.81
C LEU A 51 4.09 10.96 -28.17
N TRP A 52 5.40 10.71 -28.23
CA TRP A 52 6.14 10.74 -29.48
C TRP A 52 5.66 9.65 -30.45
N LEU A 53 5.50 8.41 -29.98
CA LEU A 53 5.05 7.29 -30.79
C LEU A 53 3.66 7.54 -31.39
N VAL A 54 2.73 8.09 -30.60
CA VAL A 54 1.38 8.40 -31.09
C VAL A 54 1.38 9.60 -32.05
N LYS A 55 2.09 10.68 -31.68
CA LYS A 55 2.19 11.87 -32.53
C LYS A 55 2.76 11.57 -33.92
N ASP A 56 3.80 10.74 -34.00
CA ASP A 56 4.43 10.38 -35.27
C ASP A 56 3.73 9.18 -35.95
N GLY A 57 2.57 8.75 -35.46
CA GLY A 57 1.72 7.75 -36.08
C GLY A 57 2.30 6.33 -36.08
N ILE A 58 3.21 6.03 -35.16
CA ILE A 58 3.81 4.69 -35.00
C ILE A 58 2.79 3.69 -34.45
N CYS A 59 1.89 4.17 -33.59
CA CYS A 59 0.77 3.43 -33.03
C CYS A 59 -0.32 4.41 -32.56
N THR A 60 -1.54 3.91 -32.38
CA THR A 60 -2.61 4.60 -31.67
C THR A 60 -2.45 4.51 -30.14
N VAL A 61 -3.22 5.31 -29.40
CA VAL A 61 -3.30 5.22 -27.93
C VAL A 61 -3.71 3.82 -27.47
N GLU A 62 -4.72 3.23 -28.12
CA GLU A 62 -5.19 1.88 -27.78
C GLU A 62 -4.13 0.80 -28.07
N GLU A 63 -3.48 0.86 -29.24
CA GLU A 63 -2.42 -0.11 -29.58
C GLU A 63 -1.22 0.01 -28.62
N LEU A 64 -0.84 1.23 -28.24
CA LEU A 64 0.21 1.46 -27.26
C LEU A 64 -0.15 0.81 -25.92
N ASP A 65 -1.35 1.07 -25.42
CA ASP A 65 -1.86 0.50 -24.18
C ASP A 65 -1.98 -1.03 -24.24
N ASP A 66 -2.38 -1.59 -25.39
CA ASP A 66 -2.48 -3.03 -25.61
C ASP A 66 -1.11 -3.71 -25.62
N ILE A 67 -0.09 -3.08 -26.21
CA ILE A 67 1.30 -3.54 -26.10
C ILE A 67 1.73 -3.56 -24.62
N MET A 68 1.32 -2.57 -23.81
CA MET A 68 1.59 -2.60 -22.38
C MET A 68 0.82 -3.72 -21.67
N ARG A 69 -0.49 -3.80 -21.88
CA ARG A 69 -1.42 -4.71 -21.20
C ARG A 69 -1.15 -6.17 -21.50
N TYR A 70 -0.84 -6.49 -22.76
CA TYR A 70 -0.69 -7.86 -23.24
C TYR A 70 0.77 -8.32 -23.40
N SER A 71 1.76 -7.45 -23.15
CA SER A 71 3.18 -7.83 -23.20
C SER A 71 3.97 -7.48 -21.94
N PHE A 72 4.62 -6.32 -21.89
CA PHE A 72 5.62 -6.05 -20.86
C PHE A 72 5.04 -5.54 -19.54
N GLY A 73 3.91 -4.83 -19.59
CA GLY A 73 3.21 -4.35 -18.39
C GLY A 73 2.74 -5.50 -17.52
N LEU A 74 2.24 -6.59 -18.11
CA LEU A 74 1.84 -7.79 -17.35
C LEU A 74 3.03 -8.43 -16.61
N ARG A 75 4.24 -8.40 -17.20
CA ARG A 75 5.46 -8.87 -16.52
C ARG A 75 5.80 -7.97 -15.33
N TRP A 76 5.63 -6.65 -15.48
CA TRP A 76 5.89 -5.68 -14.42
C TRP A 76 4.88 -5.71 -13.28
N ALA A 77 3.63 -6.10 -13.56
CA ALA A 77 2.61 -6.28 -12.54
C ALA A 77 3.02 -7.28 -11.45
N GLN A 78 3.85 -8.28 -11.79
CA GLN A 78 4.33 -9.28 -10.84
C GLN A 78 5.82 -9.13 -10.46
N MET A 79 6.66 -8.57 -11.32
CA MET A 79 8.13 -8.55 -11.11
C MET A 79 8.77 -7.26 -11.64
N GLY A 80 9.63 -6.64 -10.84
CA GLY A 80 10.30 -5.39 -11.22
C GLY A 80 11.26 -5.53 -12.40
N MET A 81 11.52 -4.42 -13.10
CA MET A 81 12.33 -4.34 -14.33
C MET A 81 13.65 -5.12 -14.27
N PHE A 82 14.48 -4.90 -13.24
CA PHE A 82 15.78 -5.57 -13.14
C PHE A 82 15.67 -7.08 -12.88
N GLN A 83 14.61 -7.56 -12.24
CA GLN A 83 14.39 -9.00 -12.09
C GLN A 83 13.92 -9.61 -13.41
N VAL A 84 13.03 -8.93 -14.15
CA VAL A 84 12.61 -9.35 -15.49
C VAL A 84 13.82 -9.46 -16.43
N TYR A 85 14.71 -8.47 -16.43
CA TYR A 85 15.93 -8.50 -17.24
C TYR A 85 16.98 -9.49 -16.73
N ARG A 86 17.01 -9.77 -15.43
CA ARG A 86 17.83 -10.88 -14.91
C ARG A 86 17.39 -12.21 -15.50
N VAL A 87 16.08 -12.47 -15.59
CA VAL A 87 15.54 -13.67 -16.22
C VAL A 87 15.89 -13.70 -17.71
N ALA A 88 15.79 -12.56 -18.41
CA ALA A 88 16.18 -12.46 -19.81
C ALA A 88 17.69 -12.73 -20.03
N GLY A 89 18.54 -12.41 -19.07
CA GLY A 89 19.97 -12.75 -19.08
C GLY A 89 20.28 -14.24 -18.87
N GLY A 90 19.28 -15.08 -18.59
CA GLY A 90 19.46 -16.51 -18.32
C GLY A 90 20.34 -16.80 -17.11
N GLU A 91 20.95 -17.98 -17.09
CA GLU A 91 21.80 -18.45 -15.97
C GLU A 91 23.02 -17.55 -15.75
N ALA A 92 23.54 -16.92 -16.82
CA ALA A 92 24.65 -15.97 -16.73
C ALA A 92 24.23 -14.61 -16.12
N GLY A 93 22.92 -14.37 -16.00
CA GLY A 93 22.31 -13.29 -15.24
C GLY A 93 22.53 -11.89 -15.82
N MET A 94 22.39 -10.88 -14.96
CA MET A 94 22.36 -9.47 -15.36
C MET A 94 23.64 -9.00 -16.07
N ARG A 95 24.81 -9.52 -15.69
CA ARG A 95 26.08 -9.12 -16.36
C ARG A 95 26.06 -9.53 -17.83
N HIS A 96 25.57 -10.73 -18.12
CA HIS A 96 25.45 -11.22 -19.49
C HIS A 96 24.42 -10.40 -20.28
N PHE A 97 23.25 -10.16 -19.70
CA PHE A 97 22.24 -9.28 -20.29
C PHE A 97 22.83 -7.90 -20.65
N MET A 98 23.49 -7.25 -19.70
CA MET A 98 24.12 -5.93 -19.92
C MET A 98 25.20 -5.97 -21.01
N ALA A 99 25.95 -7.06 -21.16
CA ALA A 99 26.96 -7.19 -22.21
C ALA A 99 26.34 -7.24 -23.63
N GLN A 100 25.14 -7.83 -23.76
CA GLN A 100 24.41 -7.86 -25.04
C GLN A 100 23.88 -6.47 -25.42
N PHE A 101 23.36 -5.72 -24.44
CA PHE A 101 22.73 -4.41 -24.68
C PHE A 101 23.68 -3.22 -24.55
N GLY A 102 24.91 -3.42 -24.07
CA GLY A 102 25.91 -2.37 -23.87
C GLY A 102 26.10 -1.46 -25.10
N PRO A 103 26.31 -2.00 -26.31
CA PRO A 103 26.40 -1.20 -27.53
C PRO A 103 25.11 -0.42 -27.87
N CYS A 104 23.95 -0.98 -27.54
CA CYS A 104 22.64 -0.41 -27.86
C CYS A 104 22.27 0.78 -26.97
N LEU A 105 22.90 0.94 -25.80
CA LEU A 105 22.61 2.06 -24.89
C LEU A 105 22.89 3.44 -25.48
N LYS A 106 23.70 3.52 -26.54
CA LYS A 106 23.99 4.77 -27.25
C LYS A 106 23.11 4.98 -28.47
N TRP A 107 22.26 4.02 -28.82
CA TRP A 107 21.40 4.13 -29.98
C TRP A 107 20.21 5.04 -29.66
N PRO A 108 19.80 5.92 -30.59
CA PRO A 108 18.71 6.87 -30.37
C PRO A 108 17.35 6.19 -30.57
N TRP A 109 17.10 5.08 -29.86
CA TRP A 109 15.85 4.33 -29.97
C TRP A 109 14.68 5.05 -29.31
N THR A 110 14.93 5.73 -28.20
CA THR A 110 13.91 6.51 -27.49
C THR A 110 14.13 7.99 -27.75
N LYS A 111 13.02 8.72 -27.87
CA LYS A 111 12.95 10.17 -28.04
C LYS A 111 12.34 10.88 -26.83
N LEU A 112 12.31 10.25 -25.65
CA LEU A 112 11.81 10.85 -24.41
C LEU A 112 12.45 12.21 -24.01
N MET A 113 13.60 12.58 -24.57
CA MET A 113 14.23 13.90 -24.39
C MET A 113 13.77 14.94 -25.42
N ASP A 114 13.27 14.50 -26.58
CA ASP A 114 12.71 15.32 -27.65
C ASP A 114 11.20 15.44 -27.44
N VAL A 115 10.84 16.11 -26.33
CA VAL A 115 9.44 16.20 -25.89
C VAL A 115 8.58 16.86 -26.98
N PRO A 116 7.47 16.23 -27.40
CA PRO A 116 6.52 16.86 -28.30
C PRO A 116 6.08 18.24 -27.80
N GLU A 117 5.94 19.19 -28.71
CA GLU A 117 5.37 20.50 -28.36
C GLU A 117 3.94 20.29 -27.86
N PHE A 118 3.64 20.89 -26.70
CA PHE A 118 2.29 20.86 -26.14
C PHE A 118 1.43 21.90 -26.87
N ASN A 119 0.64 21.45 -27.84
CA ASN A 119 -0.25 22.26 -28.65
C ASN A 119 -1.63 21.60 -28.79
N ASP A 120 -2.61 22.35 -29.29
CA ASP A 120 -3.99 21.88 -29.42
C ASP A 120 -4.11 20.65 -30.32
N GLU A 121 -3.29 20.55 -31.37
CA GLU A 121 -3.29 19.40 -32.28
C GLU A 121 -2.91 18.09 -31.57
N LEU A 122 -1.83 18.11 -30.77
CA LEU A 122 -1.43 16.94 -29.98
C LEU A 122 -2.48 16.60 -28.92
N VAL A 123 -3.04 17.62 -28.25
CA VAL A 123 -4.07 17.43 -27.23
C VAL A 123 -5.31 16.78 -27.85
N ASP A 124 -5.81 17.31 -28.95
CA ASP A 124 -6.99 16.79 -29.65
C ASP A 124 -6.75 15.36 -30.16
N LEU A 125 -5.56 15.07 -30.69
CA LEU A 125 -5.18 13.72 -31.13
C LEU A 125 -5.26 12.70 -30.00
N ILE A 126 -4.60 12.99 -28.87
CA ILE A 126 -4.54 12.08 -27.72
C ILE A 126 -5.91 11.96 -27.05
N ALA A 127 -6.60 13.08 -26.84
CA ALA A 127 -7.90 13.11 -26.18
C ALA A 127 -8.95 12.33 -26.99
N THR A 128 -9.02 12.55 -28.31
CA THR A 128 -9.97 11.85 -29.18
C THR A 128 -9.74 10.33 -29.14
N GLN A 129 -8.49 9.88 -29.31
CA GLN A 129 -8.20 8.45 -29.26
C GLN A 129 -8.44 7.84 -27.87
N SER A 130 -8.16 8.59 -26.81
CA SER A 130 -8.46 8.16 -25.43
C SER A 130 -9.97 8.00 -25.20
N ASP A 131 -10.79 8.92 -25.72
CA ASP A 131 -12.25 8.84 -25.61
C ASP A 131 -12.82 7.67 -26.42
N GLU A 132 -12.29 7.41 -27.61
CA GLU A 132 -12.64 6.26 -28.44
C GLU A 132 -12.31 4.93 -27.74
N GLN A 133 -11.12 4.82 -27.16
CA GLN A 133 -10.65 3.66 -26.40
C GLN A 133 -11.49 3.41 -25.14
N ALA A 134 -12.02 4.47 -24.50
CA ALA A 134 -12.90 4.33 -23.35
C ALA A 134 -14.22 3.62 -23.70
N HIS A 135 -14.57 3.51 -24.99
CA HIS A 135 -15.77 2.83 -25.49
C HIS A 135 -17.07 3.28 -24.78
N GLY A 136 -17.15 4.58 -24.47
CA GLY A 136 -18.32 5.18 -23.81
C GLY A 136 -18.44 4.90 -22.30
N LEU A 137 -17.45 4.24 -21.68
CA LEU A 137 -17.43 4.02 -20.23
C LEU A 137 -17.16 5.33 -19.49
N SER A 138 -17.88 5.54 -18.40
CA SER A 138 -17.58 6.63 -17.48
C SER A 138 -16.28 6.37 -16.71
N ILE A 139 -15.67 7.44 -16.21
CA ILE A 139 -14.48 7.35 -15.34
C ILE A 139 -14.72 6.44 -14.13
N ARG A 140 -15.92 6.44 -13.55
CA ARG A 140 -16.24 5.55 -12.41
C ARG A 140 -16.31 4.08 -12.79
N GLU A 141 -16.77 3.76 -13.99
CA GLU A 141 -16.75 2.38 -14.49
C GLU A 141 -15.33 1.91 -14.77
N LEU A 142 -14.51 2.77 -15.40
CA LEU A 142 -13.09 2.50 -15.64
C LEU A 142 -12.31 2.28 -14.33
N GLU A 143 -12.52 3.15 -13.34
CA GLU A 143 -11.94 2.98 -12.00
C GLU A 143 -12.37 1.68 -11.36
N LYS A 144 -13.65 1.32 -11.46
CA LYS A 144 -14.16 0.06 -10.90
C LYS A 144 -13.50 -1.14 -11.57
N ILE A 145 -13.39 -1.15 -12.89
CA ILE A 145 -12.72 -2.21 -13.65
C ILE A 145 -11.25 -2.32 -13.21
N ARG A 146 -10.54 -1.19 -13.13
CA ARG A 146 -9.14 -1.14 -12.68
C ARG A 146 -8.99 -1.70 -11.28
N ASP A 147 -9.79 -1.23 -10.33
CA ASP A 147 -9.65 -1.58 -8.92
C ASP A 147 -10.00 -3.05 -8.67
N ASP A 148 -11.08 -3.57 -9.29
CA ASP A 148 -11.45 -4.98 -9.23
C ASP A 148 -10.32 -5.86 -9.82
N ASN A 149 -9.72 -5.46 -10.94
CA ASN A 149 -8.59 -6.16 -11.56
C ASN A 149 -7.32 -6.14 -10.70
N LEU A 150 -6.99 -4.99 -10.09
CA LEU A 150 -5.82 -4.87 -9.20
C LEU A 150 -5.95 -5.80 -7.99
N VAL A 151 -7.13 -5.86 -7.38
CA VAL A 151 -7.41 -6.79 -6.28
C VAL A 151 -7.28 -8.24 -6.74
N ALA A 152 -7.85 -8.58 -7.90
CA ALA A 152 -7.76 -9.93 -8.46
C ALA A 152 -6.30 -10.36 -8.74
N ILE A 153 -5.48 -9.47 -9.29
CA ILE A 153 -4.05 -9.71 -9.51
C ILE A 153 -3.33 -9.94 -8.17
N MET A 154 -3.56 -9.08 -7.18
CA MET A 154 -2.93 -9.21 -5.86
C MET A 154 -3.30 -10.53 -5.18
N ASP A 155 -4.57 -10.92 -5.23
CA ASP A 155 -5.05 -12.19 -4.69
C ASP A 155 -4.45 -13.40 -5.44
N ALA A 156 -4.41 -13.36 -6.78
CA ALA A 156 -3.79 -14.40 -7.58
C ALA A 156 -2.30 -14.57 -7.23
N LEU A 157 -1.55 -13.47 -7.16
CA LEU A 157 -0.14 -13.44 -6.78
C LEU A 157 0.09 -13.95 -5.35
N SER A 158 -0.86 -13.75 -4.44
CA SER A 158 -0.77 -14.22 -3.05
C SER A 158 -0.74 -15.75 -2.92
N LYS A 159 -1.34 -16.45 -3.90
CA LYS A 159 -1.48 -17.91 -3.96
C LYS A 159 -0.32 -18.61 -4.69
N GLN A 160 0.45 -17.86 -5.48
CA GLN A 160 1.59 -18.41 -6.24
C GLN A 160 2.77 -18.78 -5.34
N ASN A 161 3.83 -19.32 -5.96
CA ASN A 161 5.07 -19.71 -5.28
C ASN A 161 4.81 -20.70 -4.12
N LYS A 162 4.07 -21.78 -4.42
CA LYS A 162 3.65 -22.80 -3.43
C LYS A 162 2.91 -22.17 -2.24
N GLY A 163 2.05 -21.20 -2.53
CA GLY A 163 1.28 -20.46 -1.52
C GLY A 163 2.10 -19.49 -0.68
N LYS A 164 3.39 -19.24 -0.95
CA LYS A 164 4.16 -18.20 -0.26
C LYS A 164 3.76 -16.79 -0.69
N GLY A 165 3.19 -16.67 -1.88
CA GLY A 165 2.95 -15.40 -2.54
C GLY A 165 4.20 -14.86 -3.23
N TRP A 166 4.03 -13.78 -4.00
CA TRP A 166 5.11 -13.06 -4.67
C TRP A 166 4.81 -11.56 -4.73
N GLY A 167 5.83 -10.71 -4.64
CA GLY A 167 5.71 -9.25 -4.77
C GLY A 167 4.57 -8.65 -3.93
N ALA A 168 3.69 -7.89 -4.58
CA ALA A 168 2.49 -7.31 -3.96
C ALA A 168 1.52 -8.36 -3.39
N GLY A 169 1.46 -9.57 -3.97
CA GLY A 169 0.62 -10.65 -3.46
C GLY A 169 1.12 -11.23 -2.14
N ALA A 170 2.44 -11.32 -1.93
CA ALA A 170 3.01 -11.74 -0.63
C ALA A 170 2.67 -10.71 0.46
N LEU A 171 2.80 -9.41 0.16
CA LEU A 171 2.42 -8.33 1.05
C LEU A 171 0.92 -8.38 1.39
N HIS A 172 0.07 -8.52 0.36
CA HIS A 172 -1.38 -8.65 0.51
C HIS A 172 -1.76 -9.82 1.44
N LYS A 173 -1.11 -10.97 1.25
CA LYS A 173 -1.32 -12.15 2.09
C LYS A 173 -0.97 -11.91 3.55
N ASP A 174 0.18 -11.29 3.81
CA ASP A 174 0.63 -11.03 5.17
C ASP A 174 -0.31 -10.05 5.87
N TYR A 175 -0.76 -9.01 5.16
CA TYR A 175 -1.70 -8.03 5.68
C TYR A 175 -3.09 -8.61 5.96
N THR A 176 -3.66 -9.38 5.02
CA THR A 176 -4.96 -10.04 5.23
C THR A 176 -4.92 -11.03 6.40
N ARG A 177 -3.81 -11.75 6.59
CA ARG A 177 -3.58 -12.60 7.77
C ARG A 177 -3.53 -11.78 9.05
N GLN A 178 -2.87 -10.62 9.05
CA GLN A 178 -2.85 -9.72 10.20
C GLN A 178 -4.25 -9.22 10.55
N LEU A 179 -5.03 -8.79 9.56
CA LEU A 179 -6.42 -8.36 9.75
C LEU A 179 -7.29 -9.48 10.33
N ALA A 180 -7.16 -10.71 9.82
CA ALA A 180 -7.88 -11.86 10.35
C ALA A 180 -7.55 -12.13 11.84
N LYS A 181 -6.27 -12.02 12.22
CA LYS A 181 -5.84 -12.15 13.63
C LYS A 181 -6.42 -11.04 14.51
N LEU A 182 -6.41 -9.80 14.05
CA LEU A 182 -6.98 -8.65 14.78
C LEU A 182 -8.50 -8.82 14.97
N ALA A 183 -9.21 -9.25 13.92
CA ALA A 183 -10.64 -9.53 13.98
C ALA A 183 -10.96 -10.65 14.98
N ALA A 184 -10.19 -11.76 14.94
CA ALA A 184 -10.35 -12.87 15.89
C ALA A 184 -10.09 -12.43 17.34
N LYS A 185 -9.05 -11.62 17.58
CA LYS A 185 -8.75 -11.06 18.91
C LYS A 185 -9.88 -10.17 19.42
N LYS A 186 -10.43 -9.30 18.57
CA LYS A 186 -11.57 -8.44 18.91
C LYS A 186 -12.83 -9.24 19.22
N ALA A 187 -13.10 -10.30 18.45
CA ALA A 187 -14.20 -11.22 18.71
C ALA A 187 -14.03 -11.93 20.06
N SER A 188 -12.84 -12.47 20.35
CA SER A 188 -12.52 -13.11 21.63
C SER A 188 -12.69 -12.15 22.82
N ALA A 189 -12.13 -10.93 22.75
CA ALA A 189 -12.28 -9.93 23.79
C ALA A 189 -13.75 -9.56 24.07
N LYS A 190 -14.59 -9.49 23.02
CA LYS A 190 -16.04 -9.24 23.15
C LYS A 190 -16.77 -10.41 23.84
N VAL A 191 -16.37 -11.64 23.57
CA VAL A 191 -16.92 -12.84 24.24
C VAL A 191 -16.52 -12.86 25.71
N THR A 192 -15.26 -12.58 26.05
CA THR A 192 -14.78 -12.51 27.44
C THR A 192 -15.51 -11.43 28.23
N ALA A 193 -15.65 -10.22 27.68
CA ALA A 193 -16.38 -9.13 28.31
C ALA A 193 -17.86 -9.48 28.57
N LYS A 194 -18.51 -10.18 27.63
CA LYS A 194 -19.90 -10.65 27.81
C LYS A 194 -20.01 -11.73 28.89
N ALA A 195 -19.03 -12.63 28.99
CA ALA A 195 -18.99 -13.68 30.00
C ALA A 195 -18.71 -13.14 31.42
N GLU A 196 -17.88 -12.11 31.55
CA GLU A 196 -17.64 -11.41 32.83
C GLU A 196 -18.87 -10.63 33.29
N ALA A 197 -19.55 -9.93 32.39
CA ALA A 197 -20.80 -9.21 32.70
C ALA A 197 -21.96 -10.14 33.13
N ALA A 198 -21.92 -11.43 32.77
CA ALA A 198 -22.94 -12.42 33.10
C ALA A 198 -22.68 -13.20 34.39
N LYS A 199 -21.53 -13.03 35.06
CA LYS A 199 -21.26 -13.68 36.35
C LYS A 199 -21.98 -12.92 37.49
N PRO A 200 -22.86 -13.57 38.29
CA PRO A 200 -23.51 -12.91 39.41
C PRO A 200 -22.47 -12.60 40.51
N ALA A 201 -22.41 -11.34 40.93
CA ALA A 201 -21.56 -10.94 42.05
C ALA A 201 -22.02 -11.63 43.34
N LYS A 202 -21.22 -12.56 43.88
CA LYS A 202 -21.44 -13.10 45.23
C LYS A 202 -21.28 -11.95 46.25
N LYS A 203 -22.39 -11.42 46.75
CA LYS A 203 -22.38 -10.51 47.91
C LYS A 203 -21.85 -11.28 49.12
N ALA A 204 -20.66 -10.91 49.60
CA ALA A 204 -20.15 -11.35 50.89
C ALA A 204 -21.02 -10.73 52.01
N ALA A 205 -21.61 -11.59 52.85
CA ALA A 205 -22.37 -11.17 54.02
C ALA A 205 -21.42 -10.52 55.04
N LYS A 206 -21.68 -9.28 55.43
CA LYS A 206 -20.95 -8.60 56.53
C LYS A 206 -21.39 -9.16 57.88
N PRO A 207 -20.47 -9.39 58.84
CA PRO A 207 -20.86 -9.83 60.18
C PRO A 207 -21.53 -8.69 60.96
N ALA A 208 -22.56 -9.04 61.74
CA ALA A 208 -23.34 -8.12 62.56
C ALA A 208 -22.48 -7.52 63.69
N LYS A 209 -22.58 -6.20 63.89
CA LYS A 209 -21.92 -5.50 65.01
C LYS A 209 -22.68 -5.74 66.31
N ALA A 210 -21.97 -6.14 67.37
CA ALA A 210 -22.48 -6.25 68.72
C ALA A 210 -22.76 -4.86 69.33
N VAL A 211 -23.93 -4.72 69.96
CA VAL A 211 -24.38 -3.51 70.68
C VAL A 211 -23.74 -3.49 72.06
N LYS A 212 -23.00 -2.42 72.40
CA LYS A 212 -22.51 -2.16 73.76
C LYS A 212 -23.60 -1.48 74.58
N VAL A 213 -23.92 -2.06 75.74
CA VAL A 213 -24.80 -1.48 76.77
C VAL A 213 -23.97 -0.59 77.70
N GLU A 214 -24.33 0.68 77.81
CA GLU A 214 -23.69 1.67 78.69
C GLU A 214 -24.33 1.65 80.10
N LYS A 215 -23.53 1.61 81.17
CA LYS A 215 -23.99 1.71 82.57
C LYS A 215 -24.02 3.18 83.04
N PRO A 216 -24.98 3.60 83.88
CA PRO A 216 -25.15 5.01 84.25
C PRO A 216 -24.17 5.46 85.35
N LYS A 217 -23.64 6.68 85.19
CA LYS A 217 -22.76 7.38 86.15
C LYS A 217 -23.54 7.92 87.36
N LYS A 218 -23.05 7.64 88.58
CA LYS A 218 -23.47 8.29 89.84
C LYS A 218 -23.07 9.77 89.84
N LYS A 219 -24.03 10.68 90.07
CA LYS A 219 -23.78 12.10 90.38
C LYS A 219 -23.46 12.28 91.87
N SER A 220 -22.34 12.92 92.16
CA SER A 220 -21.98 13.49 93.46
C SER A 220 -22.10 15.02 93.40
N GLY A 221 -22.52 15.67 94.50
CA GLY A 221 -22.23 17.10 94.72
C GLY A 221 -23.38 18.01 95.21
N LYS A 222 -23.65 17.94 96.51
CA LYS A 222 -23.99 19.02 97.49
C LYS A 222 -24.54 20.40 97.05
N LYS A 223 -25.70 20.72 97.66
CA LYS A 223 -26.19 22.00 98.26
C LYS A 223 -25.25 23.22 98.28
N LYS A 224 -25.81 24.41 97.99
CA LYS A 224 -26.17 25.49 98.95
C LYS A 224 -26.68 26.75 98.20
N GLY A 225 -27.63 27.47 98.80
CA GLY A 225 -28.09 28.80 98.38
C GLY A 225 -29.60 28.87 98.37
#